data_AF-A0A848ZK05-F1
#
_entry.id   AF-A0A848ZK05-F1
#
_cell.length_a   1.000
_cell.length_b   1.000
_cell.length_c   1.000
_cell.angle_alpha   90.00
_cell.angle_beta   90.00
_cell.angle_gamma   90.00
#
_symmetry.space_group_name_H-M   'P 1'
#
loop_
_entity.id
_entity.type
_entity.pdbx_description
1 polymer ?
#
loop_
_entity_poly.entity_id
_entity_poly.type
_entity_poly.pdbx_seq_one_letter_code
_entity_poly.pdbx_strand_id
1 'polypeptide(L)'
;ASSAMVTGKMTGLKIAGSLGLYEGEIPEEWEEKETILKSKPGPLMQTKKPREEEGIMPIFHCRQEVPCNPCVTACPEGAIKTERDEITGLPYIIDVTMCKGCLNCVFVCPGLATTRVDFRKDEKQPIVTLPYEIWREKVEVGEKVAVTDVDGAILGYYPVEKVLSSQKKYPGTLLVQVRVEKDVAKEAVGIWVQEEQVEPSLIYEKELPPDEAIICRCERITAGEVRSAIREGVRDINQLKAITRAGMGACGSKTCRPMIWRLFEEEGIDLTEVTDRTDRPLYVEVPLGILAGVRGGGEG
;
A
#
# COMPACT_ATOMS: atom_id res chain seq x y z
N ALA A 1 -6.65 -7.64 11.04
CA ALA A 1 -6.84 -9.05 11.44
C ALA A 1 -7.34 -9.18 12.88
N SER A 2 -6.64 -8.63 13.88
CA SER A 2 -6.99 -8.79 15.31
C SER A 2 -8.35 -8.24 15.70
N SER A 3 -8.76 -7.08 15.17
CA SER A 3 -10.11 -6.52 15.40
C SER A 3 -11.21 -7.50 14.95
N ALA A 4 -11.09 -8.02 13.72
CA ALA A 4 -12.07 -8.95 13.15
C ALA A 4 -12.22 -10.24 13.98
N MET A 5 -11.15 -10.73 14.63
CA MET A 5 -11.24 -11.89 15.52
C MET A 5 -12.03 -11.59 16.79
N VAL A 6 -11.83 -10.41 17.40
CA VAL A 6 -12.56 -9.98 18.60
C VAL A 6 -14.03 -9.73 18.26
N THR A 7 -14.30 -8.97 17.19
CA THR A 7 -15.64 -8.73 16.66
C THR A 7 -16.34 -10.05 16.35
N GLY A 8 -15.69 -10.96 15.63
CA GLY A 8 -16.27 -12.25 15.24
C GLY A 8 -16.65 -13.11 16.44
N LYS A 9 -15.81 -13.16 17.48
CA LYS A 9 -16.16 -13.86 18.73
C LYS A 9 -17.37 -13.22 19.43
N MET A 10 -17.41 -11.90 19.54
CA MET A 10 -18.55 -11.20 20.14
C MET A 10 -19.84 -11.43 19.34
N THR A 11 -19.80 -11.29 18.01
CA THR A 11 -20.94 -11.59 17.14
C THR A 11 -21.39 -13.04 17.28
N GLY A 12 -20.45 -13.99 17.37
CA GLY A 12 -20.75 -15.40 17.61
C GLY A 12 -21.51 -15.64 18.92
N LEU A 13 -21.09 -14.99 20.02
CA LEU A 13 -21.80 -15.07 21.30
C LEU A 13 -23.18 -14.40 21.25
N LYS A 14 -23.33 -13.27 20.55
CA LYS A 14 -24.65 -12.63 20.33
C LYS A 14 -25.61 -13.55 19.57
N ILE A 15 -25.12 -14.23 18.53
CA ILE A 15 -25.91 -15.22 17.78
C ILE A 15 -26.28 -16.40 18.69
N ALA A 16 -25.33 -16.96 19.43
CA ALA A 16 -25.59 -18.06 20.37
C ALA A 16 -26.63 -17.67 21.44
N GLY A 17 -26.56 -16.45 21.96
CA GLY A 17 -27.57 -15.92 22.89
C GLY A 17 -28.96 -15.80 22.26
N SER A 18 -29.06 -15.31 21.03
CA SER A 18 -30.34 -15.24 20.30
C SER A 18 -30.97 -16.62 20.02
N LEU A 19 -30.14 -17.67 20.00
CA LEU A 19 -30.56 -19.06 19.81
C LEU A 19 -30.82 -19.79 21.14
N GLY A 20 -30.64 -19.13 22.30
CA GLY A 20 -30.75 -19.75 23.62
C GLY A 20 -29.63 -20.75 23.95
N LEU A 21 -28.50 -20.69 23.23
CA LEU A 21 -27.34 -21.56 23.41
C LEU A 21 -26.24 -20.93 24.29
N TYR A 22 -26.42 -19.68 24.71
CA TYR A 22 -25.49 -18.95 25.57
C TYR A 22 -26.27 -17.96 26.45
N GLU A 23 -26.06 -18.03 27.77
CA GLU A 23 -26.73 -17.19 28.77
C GLU A 23 -25.78 -16.19 29.46
N GLY A 24 -24.52 -16.13 29.02
CA GLY A 24 -23.52 -15.22 29.60
C GLY A 24 -23.55 -13.82 28.99
N GLU A 25 -22.87 -12.89 29.65
CA GLU A 25 -22.62 -11.55 29.13
C GLU A 25 -21.31 -11.49 28.34
N ILE A 26 -21.26 -10.61 27.34
CA ILE A 26 -20.04 -10.35 26.60
C ILE A 26 -19.18 -9.41 27.46
N PRO A 27 -17.92 -9.75 27.76
CA PRO A 27 -17.06 -8.92 28.60
C PRO A 27 -16.87 -7.52 28.03
N GLU A 28 -17.07 -6.49 28.85
CA GLU A 28 -16.90 -5.07 28.47
C GLU A 28 -15.47 -4.79 27.96
N GLU A 29 -14.46 -5.45 28.54
CA GLU A 29 -13.06 -5.39 28.10
C GLU A 29 -12.87 -5.74 26.60
N TRP A 30 -13.75 -6.58 26.03
CA TRP A 30 -13.66 -6.93 24.61
C TRP A 30 -14.20 -5.83 23.70
N GLU A 31 -15.18 -5.07 24.17
CA GLU A 31 -15.72 -3.90 23.45
C GLU A 31 -14.72 -2.75 23.47
N GLU A 32 -14.08 -2.49 24.63
CA GLU A 32 -12.98 -1.53 24.74
C GLU A 32 -11.81 -1.90 23.82
N LYS A 33 -11.40 -3.17 23.87
CA LYS A 33 -10.33 -3.69 23.01
C LYS A 33 -10.69 -3.63 21.53
N GLU A 34 -11.93 -3.91 21.16
CA GLU A 34 -12.40 -3.75 19.78
C GLU A 34 -12.28 -2.29 19.32
N THR A 35 -12.68 -1.35 20.17
CA THR A 35 -12.60 0.09 19.89
C THR A 35 -11.16 0.52 19.63
N ILE A 36 -10.23 0.10 20.50
CA ILE A 36 -8.80 0.38 20.33
C ILE A 36 -8.26 -0.26 19.05
N LEU A 37 -8.61 -1.52 18.77
CA LEU A 37 -8.15 -2.24 17.58
C LEU A 37 -8.72 -1.68 16.25
N LYS A 38 -9.84 -0.95 16.30
CA LYS A 38 -10.46 -0.25 15.15
C LYS A 38 -10.01 1.20 15.02
N SER A 39 -9.22 1.72 15.95
CA SER A 39 -8.72 3.09 15.89
C SER A 39 -7.97 3.32 14.57
N LYS A 40 -8.12 4.53 14.01
CA LYS A 40 -7.38 4.93 12.82
C LYS A 40 -5.90 5.11 13.21
N PRO A 41 -4.95 4.84 12.29
CA PRO A 41 -3.55 5.16 12.51
C PRO A 41 -3.37 6.62 12.91
N GLY A 42 -2.52 6.87 13.90
CA GLY A 42 -2.10 8.22 14.28
C GLY A 42 -1.29 8.93 13.18
N PRO A 43 -0.91 10.19 13.42
CA PRO A 43 -0.03 10.94 12.53
C PRO A 43 1.33 10.24 12.38
N LEU A 44 2.05 10.58 11.32
CA LEU A 44 3.44 10.14 11.15
C LEU A 44 4.31 10.84 12.20
N MET A 45 5.02 10.02 12.96
CA MET A 45 5.93 10.42 14.03
C MET A 45 7.38 10.11 13.62
N GLN A 46 8.32 10.87 14.17
CA GLN A 46 9.73 10.52 14.10
C GLN A 46 10.07 9.50 15.18
N THR A 47 10.74 8.42 14.80
CA THR A 47 11.20 7.41 15.76
C THR A 47 12.44 7.88 16.51
N LYS A 48 12.45 7.65 17.82
CA LYS A 48 13.65 7.84 18.64
C LYS A 48 14.44 6.53 18.66
N LYS A 49 15.55 6.50 17.93
CA LYS A 49 16.45 5.35 17.93
C LYS A 49 17.39 5.43 19.16
N PRO A 50 17.81 4.27 19.72
CA PRO A 50 18.82 4.23 20.76
C PRO A 50 20.08 4.99 20.33
N ARG A 51 20.68 5.77 21.25
CA ARG A 51 21.90 6.55 20.96
C ARG A 51 23.14 5.67 21.01
N GLU A 52 23.08 4.61 21.79
CA GLU A 52 24.12 3.64 22.05
C GLU A 52 24.55 2.95 20.76
N GLU A 53 25.86 2.77 20.59
CA GLU A 53 26.47 2.15 19.41
C GLU A 53 27.41 1.02 19.83
N GLU A 54 27.07 0.37 20.94
CA GLU A 54 27.80 -0.72 21.57
C GLU A 54 26.81 -1.81 22.00
N GLY A 55 27.29 -3.05 22.12
CA GLY A 55 26.42 -4.16 22.51
C GLY A 55 25.46 -4.59 21.39
N ILE A 56 24.23 -4.92 21.75
CA ILE A 56 23.23 -5.49 20.84
C ILE A 56 21.85 -4.93 21.19
N MET A 57 21.08 -4.51 20.18
CA MET A 57 19.78 -3.87 20.43
C MET A 57 18.83 -4.05 19.25
N PRO A 58 17.51 -4.09 19.49
CA PRO A 58 16.53 -3.90 18.43
C PRO A 58 16.46 -2.43 18.03
N ILE A 59 16.19 -2.18 16.75
CA ILE A 59 15.83 -0.86 16.24
C ILE A 59 14.40 -0.94 15.73
N PHE A 60 13.55 -0.01 16.17
CA PHE A 60 12.16 0.08 15.77
C PHE A 60 11.97 1.19 14.75
N HIS A 61 11.41 0.82 13.60
CA HIS A 61 11.14 1.72 12.48
C HIS A 61 9.65 2.06 12.35
N CYS A 62 8.85 1.74 13.38
CA CYS A 62 7.42 2.06 13.42
C CYS A 62 7.20 3.58 13.50
N ARG A 63 6.59 4.20 12.49
CA ARG A 63 6.37 5.67 12.44
C ARG A 63 4.94 6.11 12.74
N GLN A 64 4.02 5.19 13.03
CA GLN A 64 2.62 5.52 13.29
C GLN A 64 2.10 4.79 14.51
N GLU A 65 1.25 5.46 15.25
CA GLU A 65 0.52 4.88 16.36
C GLU A 65 -0.59 3.98 15.80
N VAL A 66 -0.31 2.68 15.80
CA VAL A 66 -1.23 1.62 15.38
C VAL A 66 -1.28 0.58 16.50
N PRO A 67 -2.42 -0.09 16.73
CA PRO A 67 -2.56 -1.02 17.85
C PRO A 67 -1.75 -2.31 17.62
N CYS A 68 -0.46 -2.28 17.95
CA CYS A 68 0.54 -3.31 17.67
C CYS A 68 1.62 -3.35 18.76
N ASN A 69 1.65 -4.44 19.54
CA ASN A 69 2.69 -4.72 20.53
C ASN A 69 3.33 -6.14 20.50
N PRO A 70 3.34 -6.94 19.41
CA PRO A 70 3.98 -8.26 19.42
C PRO A 70 5.45 -8.26 19.87
N CYS A 71 6.22 -7.20 19.57
CA CYS A 71 7.61 -7.09 19.98
C CYS A 71 7.79 -7.00 21.50
N VAL A 72 6.87 -6.32 22.20
CA VAL A 72 6.83 -6.25 23.67
C VAL A 72 6.54 -7.63 24.24
N THR A 73 5.44 -8.25 23.80
CA THR A 73 4.99 -9.55 24.31
C THR A 73 6.00 -10.67 24.04
N ALA A 74 6.75 -10.59 22.95
CA ALA A 74 7.74 -11.61 22.59
C ALA A 74 9.11 -11.43 23.28
N CYS A 75 9.33 -10.33 23.99
CA CYS A 75 10.59 -10.04 24.67
C CYS A 75 10.70 -10.80 25.99
N PRO A 76 11.59 -11.80 26.12
CA PRO A 76 11.71 -12.57 27.35
C PRO A 76 12.34 -11.79 28.52
N GLU A 77 13.08 -10.71 28.22
CA GLU A 77 13.77 -9.88 29.22
C GLU A 77 12.91 -8.70 29.68
N GLY A 78 11.72 -8.50 29.09
CA GLY A 78 10.91 -7.30 29.36
C GLY A 78 11.59 -5.99 28.95
N ALA A 79 12.61 -6.05 28.07
CA ALA A 79 13.42 -4.90 27.69
C ALA A 79 12.69 -3.89 26.76
N ILE A 80 11.53 -4.26 26.20
CA ILE A 80 10.80 -3.47 25.21
C ILE A 80 9.47 -3.02 25.83
N LYS A 81 9.14 -1.74 25.70
CA LYS A 81 7.86 -1.16 26.11
C LYS A 81 7.24 -0.35 24.98
N THR A 82 5.95 -0.06 25.07
CA THR A 82 5.29 0.95 24.24
C THR A 82 5.17 2.25 25.01
N GLU A 83 5.23 3.37 24.29
CA GLU A 83 4.94 4.68 24.88
C GLU A 83 3.56 4.68 25.55
N ARG A 84 3.47 5.34 26.71
CA ARG A 84 2.25 5.41 27.55
C ARG A 84 1.75 4.05 28.07
N ASP A 85 2.53 2.98 27.90
CA ASP A 85 2.12 1.60 28.17
C ASP A 85 0.82 1.20 27.40
N GLU A 86 0.53 1.89 26.29
CA GLU A 86 -0.63 1.63 25.42
C GLU A 86 -0.24 0.72 24.25
N ILE A 87 -1.16 -0.12 23.74
CA ILE A 87 -0.90 -0.96 22.56
C ILE A 87 -0.67 -0.14 21.28
N THR A 88 -1.15 1.10 21.25
CA THR A 88 -0.99 2.07 20.15
C THR A 88 0.32 2.84 20.23
N GLY A 89 0.97 2.88 21.39
CA GLY A 89 2.22 3.61 21.58
C GLY A 89 3.36 3.00 20.78
N LEU A 90 4.29 3.84 20.31
CA LEU A 90 5.45 3.37 19.58
C LEU A 90 6.36 2.53 20.49
N PRO A 91 6.94 1.43 19.99
CA PRO A 91 7.82 0.60 20.80
C PRO A 91 9.20 1.25 20.97
N TYR A 92 9.76 1.14 22.16
CA TYR A 92 11.12 1.55 22.50
C TYR A 92 11.79 0.52 23.41
N ILE A 93 13.12 0.51 23.41
CA ILE A 93 13.91 -0.28 24.35
C ILE A 93 14.19 0.54 25.60
N ILE A 94 13.96 -0.03 26.78
CA ILE A 94 14.15 0.64 28.07
C ILE A 94 15.63 0.90 28.32
N ASP A 95 16.44 -0.16 28.17
CA ASP A 95 17.88 -0.16 28.36
C ASP A 95 18.48 -1.20 27.40
N VAL A 96 19.44 -0.76 26.59
CA VAL A 96 20.10 -1.63 25.59
C VAL A 96 20.84 -2.80 26.24
N THR A 97 21.32 -2.66 27.47
CA THR A 97 22.06 -3.70 28.20
C THR A 97 21.18 -4.90 28.57
N MET A 98 19.86 -4.72 28.66
CA MET A 98 18.90 -5.79 28.89
C MET A 98 18.71 -6.69 27.67
N CYS A 99 19.10 -6.24 26.47
CA CYS A 99 18.89 -7.03 25.27
C CYS A 99 19.91 -8.16 25.16
N LYS A 100 19.45 -9.41 25.24
CA LYS A 100 20.30 -10.60 24.97
C LYS A 100 20.41 -10.99 23.49
N GLY A 101 19.71 -10.29 22.58
CA GLY A 101 19.78 -10.58 21.14
C GLY A 101 19.04 -11.82 20.64
N CYS A 102 17.98 -12.26 21.33
CA CYS A 102 17.24 -13.50 21.01
C CYS A 102 16.42 -13.50 19.70
N LEU A 103 16.33 -12.37 19.00
CA LEU A 103 15.63 -12.19 17.71
C LEU A 103 14.11 -12.39 17.69
N ASN A 104 13.47 -12.75 18.82
CA ASN A 104 12.01 -12.95 18.87
C ASN A 104 11.21 -11.72 18.40
N CYS A 105 11.64 -10.51 18.76
CA CYS A 105 10.96 -9.26 18.37
C CYS A 105 11.08 -8.95 16.87
N VAL A 106 12.14 -9.43 16.21
CA VAL A 106 12.34 -9.30 14.76
C VAL A 106 11.47 -10.33 14.04
N PHE A 107 11.51 -11.59 14.47
CA PHE A 107 10.71 -12.68 13.89
C PHE A 107 9.20 -12.45 13.98
N VAL A 108 8.71 -11.90 15.10
CA VAL A 108 7.26 -11.73 15.33
C VAL A 108 6.70 -10.45 14.70
N CYS A 109 7.54 -9.58 14.15
CA CYS A 109 7.13 -8.24 13.74
C CYS A 109 6.21 -8.31 12.51
N PRO A 110 4.89 -8.02 12.66
CA PRO A 110 3.95 -8.16 11.55
C PRO A 110 4.14 -7.11 10.46
N GLY A 111 4.78 -5.99 10.78
CA GLY A 111 5.07 -4.91 9.84
C GLY A 111 6.49 -4.93 9.29
N LEU A 112 7.31 -5.95 9.61
CA LEU A 112 8.72 -6.04 9.21
C LEU A 112 9.57 -4.81 9.59
N ALA A 113 9.09 -4.03 10.57
CA ALA A 113 9.67 -2.74 10.97
C ALA A 113 10.65 -2.85 12.15
N THR A 114 10.88 -4.05 12.68
CA THR A 114 11.85 -4.27 13.77
C THR A 114 13.08 -4.91 13.19
N THR A 115 14.23 -4.28 13.34
CA THR A 115 15.53 -4.85 12.98
C THR A 115 16.38 -5.01 14.24
N ARG A 116 17.56 -5.63 14.12
CA ARG A 116 18.50 -5.75 15.24
C ARG A 116 19.91 -5.43 14.79
N VAL A 117 20.61 -4.60 15.55
CA VAL A 117 22.02 -4.26 15.34
C VAL A 117 22.87 -4.92 16.42
N ASP A 118 23.97 -5.57 16.04
CA ASP A 118 24.93 -6.23 16.94
C ASP A 118 26.35 -5.69 16.69
N PHE A 119 26.81 -4.84 17.61
CA PHE A 119 28.13 -4.20 17.62
C PHE A 119 29.19 -5.04 18.35
N ARG A 120 28.82 -6.13 19.04
CA ARG A 120 29.72 -6.84 19.98
C ARG A 120 30.98 -7.42 19.35
N LYS A 121 30.96 -7.68 18.04
CA LYS A 121 32.11 -8.23 17.29
C LYS A 121 32.93 -7.15 16.59
N ASP A 122 32.26 -6.14 16.06
CA ASP A 122 32.85 -5.09 15.26
C ASP A 122 31.98 -3.83 15.38
N GLU A 123 32.55 -2.79 16.00
CA GLU A 123 31.85 -1.53 16.22
C GLU A 123 31.74 -0.67 14.94
N LYS A 124 32.68 -0.83 14.00
CA LYS A 124 32.69 -0.07 12.74
C LYS A 124 31.81 -0.70 11.69
N GLN A 125 31.73 -2.03 11.71
CA GLN A 125 30.89 -2.81 10.81
C GLN A 125 30.00 -3.80 11.56
N PRO A 126 28.95 -3.31 12.25
CA PRO A 126 28.04 -4.17 12.99
C PRO A 126 27.23 -5.10 12.08
N ILE A 127 26.68 -6.15 12.67
CA ILE A 127 25.74 -7.04 11.98
C ILE A 127 24.31 -6.52 12.18
N VAL A 128 23.63 -6.21 11.08
CA VAL A 128 22.20 -5.94 11.07
C VAL A 128 21.43 -7.19 10.72
N THR A 129 20.35 -7.47 11.45
CA THR A 129 19.42 -8.55 11.14
C THR A 129 18.08 -7.98 10.70
N LEU A 130 17.70 -8.29 9.45
CA LEU A 130 16.52 -7.81 8.76
C LEU A 130 15.48 -8.94 8.66
N PRO A 131 14.19 -8.68 8.92
CA PRO A 131 13.13 -9.64 8.64
C PRO A 131 12.83 -9.69 7.13
N TYR A 132 12.56 -10.88 6.59
CA TYR A 132 12.38 -11.11 5.16
C TYR A 132 11.34 -12.22 4.90
N GLU A 133 10.30 -11.91 4.12
CA GLU A 133 9.16 -12.83 3.90
C GLU A 133 8.82 -13.10 2.43
N ILE A 134 9.24 -12.23 1.51
CA ILE A 134 8.92 -12.32 0.08
C ILE A 134 10.02 -13.09 -0.65
N TRP A 135 9.69 -13.95 -1.62
CA TRP A 135 10.66 -14.70 -2.46
C TRP A 135 11.87 -15.23 -1.68
N ARG A 136 11.57 -16.03 -0.67
CA ARG A 136 12.52 -16.55 0.32
C ARG A 136 13.60 -17.42 -0.31
N GLU A 137 13.31 -18.02 -1.46
CA GLU A 137 14.19 -18.80 -2.30
C GLU A 137 15.26 -17.96 -3.03
N LYS A 138 15.11 -16.63 -3.07
CA LYS A 138 16.03 -15.71 -3.76
C LYS A 138 17.02 -15.00 -2.82
N VAL A 139 17.20 -15.48 -1.59
CA VAL A 139 18.20 -14.90 -0.67
C VAL A 139 19.10 -15.99 -0.15
N GLU A 140 20.35 -15.98 -0.63
CA GLU A 140 21.37 -16.96 -0.26
C GLU A 140 22.59 -16.30 0.41
N VAL A 141 23.33 -17.08 1.20
CA VAL A 141 24.56 -16.59 1.84
C VAL A 141 25.60 -16.25 0.76
N GLY A 142 26.20 -15.07 0.87
CA GLY A 142 27.18 -14.53 -0.08
C GLY A 142 26.56 -13.67 -1.18
N GLU A 143 25.25 -13.78 -1.43
CA GLU A 143 24.55 -12.94 -2.40
C GLU A 143 24.56 -11.48 -1.94
N LYS A 144 24.77 -10.54 -2.88
CA LYS A 144 24.70 -9.11 -2.58
C LYS A 144 23.25 -8.64 -2.66
N VAL A 145 22.71 -8.20 -1.54
CA VAL A 145 21.36 -7.65 -1.44
C VAL A 145 21.41 -6.13 -1.27
N ALA A 146 20.48 -5.43 -1.92
CA ALA A 146 20.28 -4.00 -1.73
C ALA A 146 19.51 -3.76 -0.43
N VAL A 147 20.15 -3.12 0.54
CA VAL A 147 19.53 -2.79 1.83
C VAL A 147 18.94 -1.39 1.76
N THR A 148 17.72 -1.22 2.27
CA THR A 148 16.98 0.03 2.20
C THR A 148 16.68 0.62 3.56
N ASP A 149 16.45 1.93 3.59
CA ASP A 149 15.84 2.62 4.73
C ASP A 149 14.31 2.45 4.76
N VAL A 150 13.65 3.20 5.65
CA VAL A 150 12.20 3.19 5.86
C VAL A 150 11.41 3.78 4.69
N ASP A 151 12.02 4.65 3.89
CA ASP A 151 11.41 5.31 2.74
C ASP A 151 11.73 4.56 1.42
N GLY A 152 12.52 3.47 1.52
CA GLY A 152 12.88 2.61 0.40
C GLY A 152 14.15 3.04 -0.33
N ALA A 153 14.87 4.06 0.15
CA ALA A 153 16.12 4.48 -0.45
C ALA A 153 17.21 3.43 -0.20
N ILE A 154 17.99 3.11 -1.24
CA ILE A 154 19.06 2.12 -1.15
C ILE A 154 20.23 2.73 -0.37
N LEU A 155 20.54 2.12 0.78
CA LEU A 155 21.67 2.50 1.65
C LEU A 155 22.98 1.84 1.21
N GLY A 156 22.91 0.77 0.43
CA GLY A 156 24.07 0.07 -0.10
C GLY A 156 23.77 -1.38 -0.47
N TYR A 157 24.80 -2.05 -1.00
CA TYR A 157 24.72 -3.44 -1.42
C TYR A 157 25.65 -4.29 -0.57
N TYR A 158 25.08 -5.20 0.19
CA TYR A 158 25.80 -5.94 1.22
C TYR A 158 25.69 -7.44 0.97
N PRO A 159 26.79 -8.20 1.10
CA PRO A 159 26.73 -9.65 1.05
C PRO A 159 25.98 -10.18 2.26
N VAL A 160 25.08 -11.14 2.03
CA VAL A 160 24.39 -11.86 3.11
C VAL A 160 25.40 -12.73 3.86
N GLU A 161 25.59 -12.47 5.15
CA GLU A 161 26.45 -13.30 6.01
C GLU A 161 25.73 -14.56 6.48
N LYS A 162 24.45 -14.44 6.85
CA LYS A 162 23.65 -15.56 7.37
C LYS A 162 22.19 -15.40 7.03
N VAL A 163 21.53 -16.53 6.80
CA VAL A 163 20.08 -16.64 6.74
C VAL A 163 19.62 -17.53 7.89
N LEU A 164 18.75 -17.01 8.75
CA LEU A 164 18.18 -17.73 9.89
C LEU A 164 16.71 -18.00 9.63
N SER A 165 16.24 -19.18 10.02
CA SER A 165 14.83 -19.55 9.96
C SER A 165 14.40 -20.17 11.28
N SER A 166 13.12 -19.99 11.63
CA SER A 166 12.51 -20.64 12.78
C SER A 166 11.21 -21.31 12.35
N GLN A 167 11.30 -22.27 11.45
CA GLN A 167 10.12 -22.84 10.77
C GLN A 167 9.01 -23.34 11.72
N LYS A 168 9.37 -23.81 12.93
CA LYS A 168 8.39 -24.26 13.93
C LYS A 168 7.61 -23.12 14.59
N LYS A 169 8.23 -21.96 14.80
CA LYS A 169 7.65 -20.85 15.57
C LYS A 169 7.21 -19.68 14.69
N TYR A 170 7.98 -19.41 13.64
CA TYR A 170 7.80 -18.33 12.67
C TYR A 170 8.00 -18.89 11.25
N PRO A 171 7.05 -19.68 10.73
CA PRO A 171 7.20 -20.34 9.43
C PRO A 171 7.31 -19.35 8.26
N GLY A 172 6.68 -18.18 8.37
CA GLY A 172 6.63 -17.16 7.31
C GLY A 172 7.88 -16.29 7.17
N THR A 173 8.70 -16.19 8.22
CA THR A 173 9.74 -15.16 8.33
C THR A 173 11.14 -15.75 8.32
N LEU A 174 11.98 -15.30 7.38
CA LEU A 174 13.43 -15.45 7.44
C LEU A 174 14.05 -14.23 8.08
N LEU A 175 15.22 -14.41 8.69
CA LEU A 175 16.06 -13.30 9.09
C LEU A 175 17.35 -13.32 8.30
N VAL A 176 17.67 -12.20 7.68
CA VAL A 176 18.86 -12.02 6.86
C VAL A 176 19.85 -11.16 7.63
N GLN A 177 21.06 -11.66 7.81
CA GLN A 177 22.14 -10.94 8.47
C GLN A 177 23.11 -10.39 7.46
N VAL A 178 23.34 -9.09 7.53
CA VAL A 178 24.28 -8.36 6.68
C VAL A 178 25.24 -7.57 7.57
N ARG A 179 26.48 -7.44 7.13
CA ARG A 179 27.47 -6.55 7.73
C ARG A 179 27.45 -5.24 6.96
N VAL A 180 27.25 -4.15 7.68
CA VAL A 180 27.10 -2.80 7.11
C VAL A 180 27.95 -1.82 7.90
N GLU A 181 28.21 -0.64 7.33
CA GLU A 181 28.87 0.47 8.02
C GLU A 181 28.01 0.97 9.19
N LYS A 182 28.68 1.50 10.21
CA LYS A 182 28.08 1.98 11.45
C LYS A 182 26.94 2.99 11.26
N ASP A 183 27.08 3.91 10.32
CA ASP A 183 26.11 4.95 9.97
C ASP A 183 24.86 4.38 9.27
N VAL A 184 24.99 3.27 8.54
CA VAL A 184 23.89 2.56 7.89
C VAL A 184 23.12 1.67 8.89
N ALA A 185 23.80 1.17 9.91
CA ALA A 185 23.33 0.08 10.76
C ALA A 185 21.96 0.33 11.41
N LYS A 186 21.70 1.55 11.86
CA LYS A 186 20.43 1.94 12.51
C LYS A 186 19.37 2.41 11.51
N GLU A 187 19.73 2.64 10.25
CA GLU A 187 18.81 3.07 9.19
C GLU A 187 18.29 1.90 8.37
N ALA A 188 19.04 0.80 8.28
CA ALA A 188 18.63 -0.40 7.57
C ALA A 188 17.31 -0.99 8.10
N VAL A 189 16.32 -1.14 7.21
CA VAL A 189 14.98 -1.67 7.52
C VAL A 189 14.65 -2.90 6.68
N GLY A 190 14.94 -2.85 5.38
CA GLY A 190 14.46 -3.83 4.41
C GLY A 190 15.51 -4.26 3.38
N ILE A 191 15.11 -5.21 2.56
CA ILE A 191 15.85 -5.68 1.39
C ILE A 191 15.01 -5.35 0.16
N TRP A 192 15.59 -4.64 -0.79
CA TRP A 192 14.98 -4.38 -2.08
C TRP A 192 14.97 -5.66 -2.92
N VAL A 193 13.79 -6.06 -3.38
CA VAL A 193 13.58 -7.35 -4.08
C VAL A 193 13.31 -7.20 -5.58
N GLN A 194 12.99 -6.00 -6.05
CA GLN A 194 12.68 -5.77 -7.46
C GLN A 194 13.98 -5.66 -8.26
N GLU A 195 14.00 -6.19 -9.49
CA GLU A 195 15.19 -6.10 -10.35
C GLU A 195 15.45 -4.67 -10.82
N GLU A 196 14.37 -3.93 -11.09
CA GLU A 196 14.41 -2.52 -11.45
C GLU A 196 13.45 -1.72 -10.57
N GLN A 197 13.81 -0.48 -10.28
CA GLN A 197 12.89 0.47 -9.70
C GLN A 197 11.79 0.75 -10.72
N VAL A 198 10.60 0.22 -10.46
CA VAL A 198 9.43 0.53 -11.27
C VAL A 198 9.10 1.99 -11.02
N GLU A 199 9.50 2.86 -11.93
CA GLU A 199 8.97 4.21 -12.01
C GLU A 199 7.44 4.07 -12.07
N PRO A 200 6.69 4.75 -11.19
CA PRO A 200 5.25 4.83 -11.33
C PRO A 200 4.95 5.17 -12.79
N SER A 201 4.01 4.47 -13.42
CA SER A 201 3.61 4.78 -14.78
C SER A 201 2.94 6.16 -14.80
N LEU A 202 3.74 7.22 -14.73
CA LEU A 202 3.37 8.58 -15.10
C LEU A 202 3.03 8.63 -16.61
N ILE A 203 3.42 7.58 -17.32
CA ILE A 203 3.08 7.27 -18.68
C ILE A 203 1.78 6.46 -18.68
N TYR A 204 0.63 7.16 -18.64
CA TYR A 204 -0.46 6.72 -19.51
C TYR A 204 0.16 6.69 -20.92
N GLU A 205 0.25 5.51 -21.55
CA GLU A 205 0.87 5.23 -22.86
C GLU A 205 1.36 6.49 -23.62
N LYS A 206 2.67 6.75 -23.60
CA LYS A 206 3.31 7.86 -24.32
C LYS A 206 3.10 7.75 -25.83
N GLU A 207 2.91 6.52 -26.31
CA GLU A 207 2.66 6.26 -27.72
C GLU A 207 1.29 6.80 -28.10
N LEU A 208 1.29 7.55 -29.21
CA LEU A 208 0.08 8.08 -29.81
C LEU A 208 -0.79 6.88 -30.25
N PRO A 209 -2.11 6.89 -30.01
CA PRO A 209 -2.95 5.87 -30.60
C PRO A 209 -2.78 5.93 -32.13
N PRO A 210 -2.54 4.80 -32.80
CA PRO A 210 -2.41 4.78 -34.25
C PRO A 210 -3.73 5.24 -34.89
N ASP A 211 -3.70 5.70 -36.14
CA ASP A 211 -4.87 6.32 -36.77
C ASP A 211 -6.07 5.37 -36.88
N GLU A 212 -5.84 4.06 -36.97
CA GLU A 212 -6.88 3.02 -36.97
C GLU A 212 -7.49 2.72 -35.59
N ALA A 213 -6.90 3.23 -34.50
CA ALA A 213 -7.38 2.97 -33.16
C ALA A 213 -8.77 3.56 -32.93
N ILE A 214 -9.72 2.73 -32.49
CA ILE A 214 -11.09 3.18 -32.22
C ILE A 214 -11.12 3.96 -30.91
N ILE A 215 -11.35 5.28 -31.01
CA ILE A 215 -11.50 6.15 -29.84
C ILE A 215 -12.97 6.29 -29.41
N CYS A 216 -13.92 6.22 -30.34
CA CYS A 216 -15.35 6.21 -30.01
C CYS A 216 -15.94 4.83 -30.25
N ARG A 217 -15.96 3.97 -29.22
CA ARG A 217 -16.44 2.59 -29.33
C ARG A 217 -17.90 2.49 -29.81
N CYS A 218 -18.76 3.42 -29.40
CA CYS A 218 -20.18 3.37 -29.75
C CYS A 218 -20.43 3.63 -31.24
N GLU A 219 -19.74 4.62 -31.80
CA GLU A 219 -19.92 5.05 -33.21
C GLU A 219 -18.82 4.50 -34.12
N ARG A 220 -17.86 3.75 -33.54
CA ARG A 220 -16.68 3.14 -34.18
C ARG A 220 -15.78 4.15 -34.91
N ILE A 221 -15.62 5.33 -34.32
CA ILE A 221 -14.76 6.40 -34.87
C ILE A 221 -13.32 6.20 -34.43
N THR A 222 -12.40 6.33 -35.38
CA THR A 222 -10.97 6.15 -35.18
C THR A 222 -10.25 7.44 -34.76
N ALA A 223 -9.03 7.31 -34.26
CA ALA A 223 -8.17 8.44 -33.92
C ALA A 223 -7.86 9.29 -35.17
N GLY A 224 -7.62 8.63 -36.31
CA GLY A 224 -7.31 9.31 -37.58
C GLY A 224 -8.47 10.15 -38.10
N GLU A 225 -9.71 9.69 -37.97
CA GLU A 225 -10.90 10.46 -38.35
C GLU A 225 -11.04 11.74 -37.51
N VAL A 226 -10.76 11.66 -36.20
CA VAL A 226 -10.79 12.83 -35.33
C VAL A 226 -9.61 13.77 -35.60
N ARG A 227 -8.39 13.24 -35.80
CA ARG A 227 -7.23 14.05 -36.20
C ARG A 227 -7.46 14.79 -37.51
N SER A 228 -8.07 14.15 -38.52
CA SER A 228 -8.43 14.81 -39.79
C SER A 228 -9.31 16.02 -39.55
N ALA A 229 -10.38 15.88 -38.75
CA ALA A 229 -11.28 16.98 -38.43
C ALA A 229 -10.57 18.09 -37.64
N ILE A 230 -9.65 17.75 -36.73
CA ILE A 230 -8.83 18.73 -36.00
C ILE A 230 -7.91 19.48 -36.98
N ARG A 231 -7.24 18.79 -37.91
CA ARG A 231 -6.38 19.41 -38.93
C ARG A 231 -7.15 20.30 -39.90
N GLU A 232 -8.42 19.98 -40.17
CA GLU A 232 -9.36 20.82 -40.94
C GLU A 232 -9.83 22.07 -40.17
N GLY A 233 -9.46 22.22 -38.90
CA GLY A 233 -9.69 23.42 -38.10
C GLY A 233 -10.84 23.32 -37.10
N VAL A 234 -11.41 22.15 -36.88
CA VAL A 234 -12.43 21.96 -35.82
C VAL A 234 -11.80 22.22 -34.46
N ARG A 235 -12.41 23.08 -33.64
CA ARG A 235 -11.98 23.38 -32.25
C ARG A 235 -13.13 23.23 -31.25
N ASP A 236 -14.32 22.84 -31.69
CA ASP A 236 -15.50 22.61 -30.85
C ASP A 236 -15.88 21.13 -30.91
N ILE A 237 -15.95 20.45 -29.76
CA ILE A 237 -16.34 19.04 -29.67
C ILE A 237 -17.78 18.82 -30.16
N ASN A 238 -18.67 19.80 -30.04
CA ASN A 238 -20.02 19.72 -30.60
C ASN A 238 -20.00 19.74 -32.13
N GLN A 239 -19.10 20.52 -32.75
CA GLN A 239 -18.85 20.50 -34.19
C GLN A 239 -18.20 19.18 -34.62
N LEU A 240 -17.17 18.72 -33.90
CA LEU A 240 -16.53 17.42 -34.14
C LEU A 240 -17.55 16.28 -34.10
N LYS A 241 -18.44 16.30 -33.10
CA LYS A 241 -19.56 15.36 -32.95
C LYS A 241 -20.54 15.42 -34.12
N ALA A 242 -20.84 16.61 -34.65
CA ALA A 242 -21.73 16.75 -35.80
C ALA A 242 -21.13 16.18 -37.09
N ILE A 243 -19.81 16.31 -37.27
CA ILE A 243 -19.09 15.84 -38.47
C ILE A 243 -18.81 14.33 -38.39
N THR A 244 -18.21 13.89 -37.29
CA THR A 244 -17.67 12.52 -37.14
C THR A 244 -18.61 11.57 -36.40
N ARG A 245 -19.65 12.09 -35.74
CA ARG A 245 -20.47 11.36 -34.76
C ARG A 245 -19.74 10.96 -33.47
N ALA A 246 -18.45 11.27 -33.30
CA ALA A 246 -17.72 10.96 -32.09
C ALA A 246 -18.43 11.55 -30.85
N GLY A 247 -18.83 10.68 -29.92
CA GLY A 247 -19.58 11.06 -28.72
C GLY A 247 -21.11 11.05 -28.85
N MET A 248 -21.68 10.58 -29.96
CA MET A 248 -23.14 10.45 -30.15
C MET A 248 -23.76 9.18 -29.56
N GLY A 249 -22.97 8.14 -29.27
CA GLY A 249 -23.52 6.88 -28.79
C GLY A 249 -24.00 6.89 -27.34
N ALA A 250 -24.62 5.78 -26.91
CA ALA A 250 -25.26 5.62 -25.59
C ALA A 250 -24.38 6.00 -24.38
N CYS A 251 -23.05 5.89 -24.50
CA CYS A 251 -22.14 6.32 -23.45
C CYS A 251 -22.14 7.85 -23.21
N GLY A 252 -22.69 8.66 -24.13
CA GLY A 252 -22.72 10.12 -24.05
C GLY A 252 -21.32 10.73 -23.96
N SER A 253 -20.36 10.22 -24.74
CA SER A 253 -18.97 10.68 -24.78
C SER A 253 -18.17 10.47 -23.47
N LYS A 254 -18.69 9.73 -22.48
CA LYS A 254 -17.97 9.50 -21.20
C LYS A 254 -16.62 8.80 -21.37
N THR A 255 -16.52 7.91 -22.36
CA THR A 255 -15.30 7.14 -22.62
C THR A 255 -14.37 7.90 -23.57
N CYS A 256 -14.91 8.48 -24.64
CA CYS A 256 -14.10 9.04 -25.72
C CYS A 256 -13.69 10.49 -25.49
N ARG A 257 -14.33 11.24 -24.58
CA ARG A 257 -13.97 12.64 -24.29
C ARG A 257 -12.50 12.81 -23.87
N PRO A 258 -11.96 12.12 -22.86
CA PRO A 258 -10.55 12.29 -22.48
C PRO A 258 -9.59 11.98 -23.63
N MET A 259 -9.91 10.98 -24.46
CA MET A 259 -9.10 10.63 -25.64
C MET A 259 -9.17 11.71 -26.73
N ILE A 260 -10.36 12.29 -26.99
CA ILE A 260 -10.51 13.41 -27.94
C ILE A 260 -9.73 14.65 -27.47
N TRP A 261 -9.81 14.98 -26.18
CA TRP A 261 -9.04 16.08 -25.57
C TRP A 261 -7.53 15.84 -25.74
N ARG A 262 -7.07 14.62 -25.49
CA ARG A 262 -5.68 14.22 -25.75
C ARG A 262 -5.31 14.38 -27.24
N LEU A 263 -6.18 13.99 -28.18
CA LEU A 263 -5.91 14.16 -29.62
C LEU A 263 -5.77 15.64 -30.04
N PHE A 264 -6.50 16.56 -29.39
CA PHE A 264 -6.30 18.01 -29.61
C PHE A 264 -4.91 18.45 -29.16
N GLU A 265 -4.50 18.05 -27.96
CA GLU A 265 -3.18 18.35 -27.42
C GLU A 265 -2.06 17.74 -28.29
N GLU A 266 -2.26 16.51 -28.76
CA GLU A 266 -1.33 15.80 -29.66
C GLU A 266 -1.17 16.49 -31.02
N GLU A 267 -2.23 17.11 -31.55
CA GLU A 267 -2.17 17.92 -32.78
C GLU A 267 -1.62 19.34 -32.51
N GLY A 268 -1.10 19.60 -31.31
CA GLY A 268 -0.48 20.87 -30.92
C GLY A 268 -1.47 21.99 -30.66
N ILE A 269 -2.74 21.66 -30.38
CA ILE A 269 -3.77 22.65 -30.10
C ILE A 269 -3.75 23.02 -28.62
N ASP A 270 -3.72 24.32 -28.33
CA ASP A 270 -3.92 24.81 -26.98
C ASP A 270 -5.33 24.45 -26.51
N LEU A 271 -5.41 23.67 -25.43
CA LEU A 271 -6.65 23.18 -24.86
C LEU A 271 -7.58 24.31 -24.37
N THR A 272 -7.06 25.51 -24.16
CA THR A 272 -7.89 26.70 -23.85
C THR A 272 -8.71 27.20 -25.04
N GLU A 273 -8.33 26.86 -26.27
CA GLU A 273 -9.08 27.18 -27.49
C GLU A 273 -10.14 26.12 -27.83
N VAL A 274 -10.10 24.97 -27.15
CA VAL A 274 -11.01 23.85 -27.40
C VAL A 274 -12.30 24.01 -26.60
N THR A 275 -13.42 24.11 -27.31
CA THR A 275 -14.75 24.15 -26.67
C THR A 275 -15.23 22.73 -26.39
N ASP A 276 -15.56 22.44 -25.13
CA ASP A 276 -16.07 21.13 -24.73
C ASP A 276 -17.51 20.88 -25.20
N ARG A 277 -17.94 19.63 -25.09
CA ARG A 277 -19.34 19.26 -25.34
C ARG A 277 -20.28 19.97 -24.36
N THR A 278 -21.52 20.18 -24.79
CA THR A 278 -22.60 20.55 -23.88
C THR A 278 -23.07 19.33 -23.09
N ASP A 279 -22.97 19.37 -21.76
CA ASP A 279 -23.54 18.33 -20.90
C ASP A 279 -25.08 18.40 -20.88
N ARG A 280 -25.74 17.24 -20.99
CA ARG A 280 -27.20 17.12 -21.02
C ARG A 280 -27.71 16.48 -19.73
N PRO A 281 -28.95 16.79 -19.28
CA PRO A 281 -29.43 16.41 -17.95
C PRO A 281 -29.46 14.90 -17.66
N LEU A 282 -29.61 14.06 -18.69
CA LEU A 282 -29.67 12.61 -18.52
C LEU A 282 -28.25 12.03 -18.55
N TYR A 283 -27.81 11.51 -17.40
CA TYR A 283 -26.52 10.85 -17.28
C TYR A 283 -26.48 9.50 -18.01
N VAL A 284 -27.59 8.78 -18.06
CA VAL A 284 -27.75 7.50 -18.77
C VAL A 284 -29.07 7.49 -19.52
N GLU A 285 -29.22 6.57 -20.47
CA GLU A 285 -30.48 6.34 -21.15
C GLU A 285 -31.55 5.88 -20.15
N VAL A 286 -32.74 6.48 -20.24
CA VAL A 286 -33.88 6.17 -19.38
C VAL A 286 -35.07 5.85 -20.28
N PRO A 287 -35.79 4.73 -20.06
CA PRO A 287 -36.99 4.43 -20.81
C PRO A 287 -38.03 5.55 -20.70
N LEU A 288 -38.65 5.94 -21.82
CA LEU A 288 -39.62 7.03 -21.85
C LEU A 288 -40.80 6.80 -20.90
N GLY A 289 -41.21 5.53 -20.71
CA GLY A 289 -42.27 5.16 -19.79
C GLY A 289 -42.01 5.62 -18.35
N ILE A 290 -40.76 5.59 -17.90
CA ILE A 290 -40.39 6.06 -16.56
C ILE A 290 -40.63 7.57 -16.44
N LEU A 291 -40.28 8.35 -17.47
CA LEU A 291 -40.51 9.80 -17.50
C LEU A 291 -42.00 10.14 -17.65
N ALA A 292 -42.79 9.28 -18.30
CA ALA A 292 -44.23 9.39 -18.43
C ALA A 292 -45.00 8.94 -17.16
N GLY A 293 -44.30 8.54 -16.10
CA GLY A 293 -44.92 8.09 -14.85
C GLY A 293 -45.52 6.68 -14.92
N VAL A 294 -45.19 5.89 -15.94
CA VAL A 294 -45.59 4.49 -16.04
C VAL A 294 -44.85 3.69 -14.96
N ARG A 295 -45.60 3.26 -13.95
CA ARG A 295 -45.09 2.39 -12.87
C ARG A 295 -45.48 0.94 -13.16
N GLY A 296 -44.51 0.16 -13.63
CA GLY A 296 -44.66 -1.29 -13.82
C GLY A 296 -45.21 -1.72 -15.19
N GLY A 297 -44.54 -2.71 -15.78
CA GLY A 297 -44.85 -3.33 -17.08
C GLY A 297 -43.79 -2.95 -18.10
N GLY A 298 -43.00 -3.83 -18.68
CA GLY A 298 -42.94 -5.29 -18.78
C GLY A 298 -41.93 -5.55 -19.91
N GLU A 299 -41.25 -6.69 -19.93
CA GLU A 299 -40.32 -7.04 -21.00
C GLU A 299 -40.95 -6.83 -22.38
N GLY A 300 -40.21 -6.15 -23.27
CA GLY A 300 -40.59 -5.82 -24.65
C GLY A 300 -39.58 -4.89 -25.27
#